data_AF-A0A9E0WT05-F1
#
_entry.id   AF-A0A9E0WT05-F1
#
_cell.length_a   1.000
_cell.length_b   1.000
_cell.length_c   1.000
_cell.angle_alpha   90.00
_cell.angle_beta   90.00
_cell.angle_gamma   90.00
#
_symmetry.space_group_name_H-M   'P 1'
#
loop_
_entity.id
_entity.type
_entity.pdbx_description
1 polymer ?
#
loop_
_entity_poly.entity_id
_entity_poly.type
_entity_poly.pdbx_seq_one_letter_code
_entity_poly.pdbx_strand_id
1 'polypeptide(L)'
;MSNASNKATVVEGKATPRGKFPHIKRAGDFLYVSGTSSRRPDNSFAGAQADALGVTTLDIRVQTRTVIENIRDILQSAGADLSDLVETQAFLVNMNDFG
;
A
#
# COMPACT_ATOMS: atom_id res chain seq x y z
N MET A 1 23.10 17.56 12.85
CA MET A 1 22.72 17.20 11.46
C MET A 1 21.29 16.67 11.52
N SER A 2 20.36 17.26 10.76
CA SER A 2 18.94 16.88 10.83
C SER A 2 18.76 15.41 10.42
N ASN A 3 18.10 14.64 11.28
CA ASN A 3 17.79 13.21 11.10
C ASN A 3 16.76 12.95 9.96
N ALA A 4 16.59 13.91 9.05
CA ALA A 4 15.59 13.91 7.99
C ALA A 4 15.89 12.87 6.90
N SER A 5 17.16 12.49 6.72
CA SER A 5 17.57 11.47 5.74
C SER A 5 17.23 10.03 6.16
N ASN A 6 16.75 9.80 7.38
CA ASN A 6 16.45 8.46 7.90
C ASN A 6 15.17 8.44 8.76
N LYS A 7 14.00 8.64 8.14
CA LYS A 7 12.70 8.76 8.83
C LYS A 7 11.75 7.61 8.47
N ALA A 8 11.16 6.99 9.49
CA ALA A 8 10.08 6.01 9.33
C ALA A 8 8.74 6.67 9.70
N THR A 9 7.69 6.44 8.90
CA THR A 9 6.39 7.07 9.13
C THR A 9 5.25 6.04 9.05
N VAL A 10 4.40 6.02 10.08
CA VAL A 10 3.07 5.41 10.02
C VAL A 10 2.09 6.51 9.67
N VAL A 11 1.66 6.55 8.41
CA VAL A 11 0.68 7.50 7.89
C VAL A 11 -0.68 7.35 8.61
N GLU A 12 -1.18 8.45 9.17
CA GLU A 12 -2.50 8.53 9.81
C GLU A 12 -3.62 8.32 8.77
N GLY A 13 -4.74 7.72 9.19
CA GLY A 13 -5.87 7.45 8.30
C GLY A 13 -5.65 6.31 7.31
N LYS A 14 -4.46 5.69 7.27
CA LYS A 14 -4.19 4.47 6.51
C LYS A 14 -4.37 3.22 7.36
N ALA A 15 -4.56 2.08 6.69
CA ALA A 15 -4.76 0.81 7.36
C ALA A 15 -3.50 0.40 8.15
N THR A 16 -3.60 0.39 9.48
CA THR A 16 -2.47 0.11 10.39
C THR A 16 -1.68 -1.11 9.96
N PRO A 17 -0.34 -1.02 9.78
CA PRO A 17 0.48 -2.16 9.38
C PRO A 17 0.26 -3.38 10.28
N ARG A 18 0.22 -4.58 9.70
CA ARG A 18 -0.05 -5.82 10.45
C ARG A 18 1.13 -6.28 11.32
N GLY A 19 2.31 -5.70 11.11
CA GLY A 19 3.51 -5.97 11.91
C GLY A 19 4.12 -4.67 12.43
N LYS A 20 5.26 -4.77 13.10
CA LYS A 20 6.02 -3.61 13.62
C LYS A 20 6.89 -2.98 12.54
N PHE A 21 6.27 -2.42 11.51
CA PHE A 21 6.94 -1.74 10.40
C PHE A 21 6.15 -0.49 9.95
N PRO A 22 6.80 0.53 9.35
CA PRO A 22 6.13 1.75 8.89
C PRO A 22 5.41 1.56 7.55
N HIS A 23 4.58 2.52 7.15
CA HIS A 23 4.07 2.58 5.77
C HIS A 23 5.18 2.98 4.79
N ILE A 24 6.06 3.89 5.22
CA ILE A 24 7.14 4.44 4.38
C ILE A 24 8.40 4.69 5.21
N LYS A 25 9.55 4.43 4.61
CA LYS A 25 10.88 4.69 5.18
C LYS A 25 11.72 5.50 4.19
N ARG A 26 12.20 6.67 4.63
CA ARG A 26 13.22 7.45 3.92
C ARG A 26 14.61 6.94 4.27
N ALA A 27 15.46 6.77 3.26
CA ALA A 27 16.88 6.46 3.39
C ALA A 27 17.67 7.26 2.34
N GLY A 28 18.27 8.37 2.77
CA GLY A 28 18.84 9.37 1.85
C GLY A 28 17.73 9.98 0.99
N ASP A 29 17.94 9.95 -0.32
CA ASP A 29 16.99 10.48 -1.31
C ASP A 29 15.89 9.48 -1.70
N PHE A 30 16.03 8.21 -1.29
CA PHE A 30 15.07 7.16 -1.60
C PHE A 30 13.95 7.06 -0.57
N LEU A 31 12.77 6.70 -1.08
CA LEU A 31 11.58 6.37 -0.31
C LEU A 31 11.22 4.90 -0.56
N TYR A 32 11.23 4.10 0.50
CA TYR A 32 10.79 2.71 0.47
C TYR A 32 9.38 2.62 1.03
N VAL A 33 8.41 2.35 0.16
CA VAL A 33 7.02 2.11 0.53
C VAL A 33 6.85 0.63 0.85
N SER A 34 6.29 0.34 2.02
CA SER A 34 5.99 -1.04 2.42
C SER A 34 4.93 -1.66 1.51
N GLY A 35 4.95 -3.00 1.40
CA GLY A 35 3.94 -3.74 0.64
C GLY A 35 2.52 -3.30 1.02
N THR A 36 1.76 -2.82 0.04
CA THR A 36 0.47 -2.16 0.22
C THR A 36 -0.65 -2.97 -0.39
N SER A 37 -1.78 -3.10 0.32
CA SER A 37 -2.96 -3.83 -0.14
C SER A 37 -4.18 -2.93 -0.28
N SER A 38 -5.32 -3.50 -0.71
CA SER A 38 -6.62 -2.81 -0.81
C SER A 38 -7.36 -2.70 0.54
N ARG A 39 -6.70 -3.08 1.65
CA ARG A 39 -7.30 -3.04 2.99
C ARG A 39 -7.55 -1.59 3.42
N ARG A 40 -8.73 -1.37 3.98
CA ARG A 40 -9.17 -0.09 4.55
C ARG A 40 -8.81 0.02 6.03
N PRO A 41 -8.85 1.23 6.62
CA PRO A 41 -8.59 1.44 8.05
C PRO A 41 -9.49 0.63 8.99
N ASP A 42 -10.74 0.39 8.58
CA ASP A 42 -11.71 -0.45 9.30
C ASP A 42 -11.47 -1.96 9.14
N ASN A 43 -10.37 -2.36 8.48
CA ASN A 43 -10.00 -3.73 8.13
C ASN A 43 -10.90 -4.44 7.10
N SER A 44 -11.88 -3.74 6.50
CA SER A 44 -12.53 -4.22 5.28
C SER A 44 -11.56 -4.16 4.10
N PHE A 45 -11.92 -4.79 2.97
CA PHE A 45 -11.10 -4.79 1.77
C PHE A 45 -11.88 -4.21 0.60
N ALA A 46 -11.28 -3.31 -0.16
CA ALA A 46 -11.86 -2.89 -1.44
C ALA A 46 -11.68 -4.02 -2.46
N GLY A 47 -12.74 -4.35 -3.20
CA GLY A 47 -12.70 -5.41 -4.21
C GLY A 47 -12.50 -6.82 -3.63
N ALA A 48 -12.78 -7.04 -2.35
CA ALA A 48 -12.79 -8.38 -1.75
C ALA A 48 -13.84 -8.48 -0.65
N GLN A 49 -14.65 -9.53 -0.72
CA GLN A 49 -15.69 -9.88 0.25
C GLN A 49 -15.68 -11.39 0.46
N ALA A 50 -16.16 -11.84 1.62
CA ALA A 50 -16.37 -13.25 1.91
C ALA A 50 -17.77 -13.44 2.47
N ASP A 51 -18.46 -14.50 2.05
CA ASP A 51 -19.76 -14.87 2.63
C ASP A 51 -19.60 -15.59 3.99
N ALA A 52 -20.73 -16.01 4.57
CA ALA A 52 -20.75 -16.70 5.87
C ALA A 52 -20.03 -18.07 5.86
N LEU A 53 -19.81 -18.66 4.69
CA LEU A 53 -19.10 -19.94 4.52
C LEU A 53 -17.62 -19.73 4.14
N GLY A 54 -17.18 -18.48 3.99
CA GLY A 54 -15.82 -18.13 3.60
C GLY A 54 -15.55 -18.15 2.10
N VAL A 55 -16.59 -18.25 1.26
CA VAL A 55 -16.44 -18.15 -0.19
C VAL A 55 -16.11 -16.70 -0.54
N THR A 56 -15.00 -16.48 -1.23
CA THR A 56 -14.51 -15.16 -1.57
C THR A 56 -15.00 -14.70 -2.93
N THR A 57 -15.40 -13.44 -3.01
CA THR A 57 -15.60 -12.71 -4.27
C THR A 57 -14.51 -11.66 -4.37
N LEU A 58 -13.69 -11.74 -5.42
CA LEU A 58 -12.51 -10.90 -5.61
C LEU A 58 -12.64 -10.13 -6.94
N ASP A 59 -12.33 -8.83 -6.89
CA ASP A 59 -12.21 -7.96 -8.06
C ASP A 59 -10.80 -7.38 -8.09
N ILE A 60 -9.96 -7.93 -8.96
CA ILE A 60 -8.57 -7.49 -9.13
C ILE A 60 -8.45 -6.02 -9.55
N ARG A 61 -9.39 -5.51 -10.36
CA ARG A 61 -9.32 -4.13 -10.88
C ARG A 61 -9.56 -3.14 -9.75
N VAL A 62 -10.56 -3.40 -8.91
CA VAL A 62 -10.85 -2.57 -7.73
C VAL A 62 -9.73 -2.66 -6.71
N GLN A 63 -9.18 -3.86 -6.46
CA GLN A 63 -8.05 -4.03 -5.55
C GLN A 63 -6.82 -3.27 -6.04
N THR A 64 -6.42 -3.46 -7.29
CA THR A 64 -5.24 -2.82 -7.89
C THR A 64 -5.36 -1.30 -7.88
N ARG A 65 -6.51 -0.75 -8.28
CA ARG A 65 -6.75 0.70 -8.22
C ARG A 65 -6.59 1.23 -6.80
N THR A 66 -7.19 0.55 -5.82
CA THR A 66 -7.10 0.95 -4.40
C THR A 66 -5.67 0.88 -3.88
N VAL A 67 -4.89 -0.14 -4.28
CA VAL A 67 -3.48 -0.26 -3.94
C VAL A 67 -2.68 0.93 -4.45
N ILE A 68 -2.85 1.30 -5.73
CA ILE A 68 -2.14 2.42 -6.35
C ILE A 68 -2.49 3.75 -5.66
N GLU A 69 -3.77 4.00 -5.37
CA GLU A 69 -4.17 5.22 -4.65
C GLU A 69 -3.67 5.22 -3.19
N ASN A 70 -3.63 4.07 -2.52
CA ASN A 70 -3.00 3.97 -1.22
C ASN A 70 -1.50 4.30 -1.26
N ILE A 71 -0.78 3.83 -2.29
CA ILE A 71 0.63 4.16 -2.49
C ILE A 71 0.79 5.67 -2.75
N ARG A 72 -0.05 6.27 -3.58
CA ARG A 72 -0.07 7.73 -3.83
C ARG A 72 -0.17 8.50 -2.51
N ASP A 73 -1.19 8.20 -1.70
CA ASP A 73 -1.41 8.89 -0.44
C ASP A 73 -0.25 8.70 0.56
N ILE A 74 0.39 7.52 0.56
CA ILE A 74 1.58 7.25 1.37
C ILE A 74 2.77 8.10 0.89
N LEU A 75 3.00 8.21 -0.42
CA LEU A 75 4.05 9.06 -1.00
C LEU A 75 3.81 10.53 -0.68
N GLN A 76 2.57 11.00 -0.81
CA GLN A 76 2.20 12.39 -0.51
C GLN A 76 2.47 12.77 0.96
N SER A 77 2.34 11.82 1.88
CA SER A 77 2.72 12.04 3.30
C SER A 77 4.22 12.35 3.50
N ALA A 78 5.05 12.04 2.50
CA ALA A 78 6.49 12.30 2.48
C ALA A 78 6.90 13.35 1.44
N GLY A 79 5.94 14.05 0.83
CA GLY A 79 6.16 15.10 -0.18
C GLY A 79 6.52 14.58 -1.56
N ALA A 80 6.13 13.35 -1.91
CA ALA A 80 6.32 12.73 -3.22
C ALA A 80 4.97 12.37 -3.87
N ASP A 81 4.97 11.97 -5.14
CA ASP A 81 3.80 11.49 -5.88
C ASP A 81 4.16 10.25 -6.72
N LEU A 82 3.17 9.63 -7.38
CA LEU A 82 3.39 8.49 -8.28
C LEU A 82 4.37 8.81 -9.42
N SER A 83 4.54 10.07 -9.81
CA SER A 83 5.54 10.50 -10.80
C SER A 83 6.98 10.29 -10.33
N ASP A 84 7.20 10.15 -9.03
CA ASP A 84 8.53 9.90 -8.44
C ASP A 84 8.84 8.40 -8.32
N LEU A 85 7.93 7.51 -8.73
CA LEU A 85 8.16 6.08 -8.74
C LEU A 85 9.22 5.70 -9.80
N VAL A 86 10.25 5.01 -9.35
CA VAL A 86 11.33 4.49 -10.20
C VAL A 86 11.33 2.97 -10.32
N GLU A 87 10.66 2.28 -9.39
CA GLU A 87 10.58 0.82 -9.34
C GLU A 87 9.24 0.39 -8.71
N THR A 88 8.68 -0.72 -9.20
CA THR A 88 7.51 -1.37 -8.60
C THR A 88 7.67 -2.88 -8.62
N GLN A 89 7.15 -3.54 -7.58
CA GLN A 89 7.10 -4.99 -7.49
C GLN A 89 5.66 -5.40 -7.16
N ALA A 90 5.03 -6.09 -8.10
CA ALA A 90 3.65 -6.55 -7.97
C ALA A 90 3.62 -8.05 -7.62
N PHE A 91 2.88 -8.40 -6.57
CA PHE A 91 2.69 -9.78 -6.14
C PHE A 91 1.23 -10.19 -6.37
N LEU A 92 0.99 -10.92 -7.45
CA LEU A 92 -0.30 -11.54 -7.72
C LEU A 92 -0.34 -12.93 -7.07
N VAL A 93 -1.54 -13.37 -6.67
CA VAL A 93 -1.76 -14.74 -6.15
C VAL A 93 -2.26 -15.70 -7.22
N ASN A 94 -2.71 -15.16 -8.35
CA ASN A 94 -3.13 -15.91 -9.53
C ASN A 94 -2.70 -15.13 -10.77
N MET A 95 -2.03 -15.78 -11.73
CA MET A 95 -1.56 -15.11 -12.94
C MET A 95 -2.67 -14.82 -13.95
N ASN A 96 -3.86 -15.41 -13.78
CA ASN A 96 -5.03 -15.06 -14.58
C ASN A 96 -5.49 -13.61 -14.38
N ASP A 97 -5.03 -12.96 -13.30
CA ASP A 97 -5.32 -11.57 -12.95
C ASP A 97 -4.39 -10.55 -13.64
N PHE A 98 -3.45 -10.99 -14.47
CA PHE A 98 -2.48 -10.10 -15.14
C PHE A 98 -3.07 -9.30 -16.32
N GLY A 99 -4.12 -9.82 -16.97
CA GLY A 99 -4.68 -9.33 -18.24
C GLY A 99 -5.79 -8.29 -18.15
#